data_AF-A0A849U0E4-F1
#
_entry.id   AF-A0A849U0E4-F1
#
_cell.length_a   1.000
_cell.length_b   1.000
_cell.length_c   1.000
_cell.angle_alpha   90.00
_cell.angle_beta   90.00
_cell.angle_gamma   90.00
#
_symmetry.space_group_name_H-M   'P 1'
#
loop_
_entity.id
_entity.type
_entity.pdbx_description
1 polymer ?
#
loop_
_entity_poly.entity_id
_entity_poly.type
_entity_poly.pdbx_seq_one_letter_code
_entity_poly.pdbx_strand_id
1 'polypeptide(L)'
;MQFATALVLTAITITQGLATTNAHAWQPPARKDCYDGFSTANGCPWNGYLAAKELRQLSCQNLAHMRNRIYDQNGYCFVKPELKAQYNKDGCRWPIQVFVPLNKYERENIERIKKAESKQRCG
;
A
#
# COMPACT_ATOMS: atom_id res chain seq x y z
N MET A 1 29.93 -62.08 -36.94
CA MET A 1 30.10 -60.70 -36.46
C MET A 1 28.93 -59.91 -37.07
N GLN A 2 27.97 -59.29 -36.38
CA GLN A 2 27.72 -58.98 -34.98
C GLN A 2 26.20 -58.68 -34.84
N PHE A 3 25.68 -58.95 -33.63
CA PHE A 3 24.39 -58.68 -32.97
C PHE A 3 23.62 -57.40 -33.40
N ALA A 4 22.35 -57.12 -33.09
CA ALA A 4 21.14 -57.75 -32.55
C ALA A 4 20.12 -56.59 -32.28
N THR A 5 18.86 -56.90 -31.94
CA THR A 5 17.92 -56.21 -30.99
C THR A 5 17.95 -54.67 -30.83
N ALA A 6 16.87 -53.91 -30.63
CA ALA A 6 15.52 -54.08 -30.09
C ALA A 6 14.80 -52.70 -30.29
N LEU A 7 13.48 -52.60 -30.42
CA LEU A 7 12.52 -52.24 -29.34
C LEU A 7 12.99 -50.96 -28.61
N VAL A 8 12.25 -49.83 -28.60
CA VAL A 8 11.43 -49.42 -27.44
C VAL A 8 11.01 -47.94 -27.54
N LEU A 9 9.73 -47.71 -27.21
CA LEU A 9 9.06 -46.54 -26.61
C LEU A 9 8.88 -45.20 -27.35
N THR A 10 7.61 -44.94 -27.61
CA THR A 10 6.85 -43.70 -27.33
C THR A 10 7.59 -42.62 -26.56
N ALA A 11 7.68 -41.42 -27.14
CA ALA A 11 7.77 -40.18 -26.38
C ALA A 11 6.49 -39.38 -26.62
N ILE A 12 5.55 -39.51 -25.68
CA ILE A 12 4.47 -38.55 -25.45
C ILE A 12 5.18 -37.25 -25.07
N THR A 13 5.17 -36.24 -25.94
CA THR A 13 5.62 -34.90 -25.56
C THR A 13 4.57 -34.30 -24.65
N ILE A 14 4.83 -34.43 -23.35
CA ILE A 14 4.07 -33.74 -22.29
C ILE A 14 4.30 -32.24 -22.46
N THR A 15 3.16 -31.55 -22.49
CA THR A 15 2.97 -30.11 -22.35
C THR A 15 3.88 -29.46 -21.31
N GLN A 16 4.53 -28.37 -21.69
CA GLN A 16 4.88 -27.32 -20.75
C GLN A 16 4.37 -26.00 -21.32
N GLY A 17 3.19 -25.59 -20.86
CA GLY A 17 2.81 -24.18 -20.91
C GLY A 17 3.80 -23.43 -20.05
N LEU A 18 4.65 -22.62 -20.67
CA LEU A 18 5.48 -21.66 -19.96
C LEU A 18 4.54 -20.60 -19.39
N ALA A 19 4.03 -20.88 -18.19
CA ALA A 19 3.59 -19.83 -17.30
C ALA A 19 4.84 -19.02 -16.95
N THR A 20 5.14 -18.00 -17.75
CA THR A 20 5.99 -16.90 -17.30
C THR A 20 5.19 -16.15 -16.25
N THR A 21 5.22 -16.63 -15.01
CA THR A 21 4.88 -15.77 -13.89
C THR A 21 5.95 -14.69 -13.90
N ASN A 22 5.61 -13.53 -14.45
CA ASN A 22 6.34 -12.31 -14.18
C ASN A 22 6.15 -12.03 -12.68
N ALA A 23 6.93 -12.72 -11.85
CA ALA A 23 7.18 -12.35 -10.48
C ALA A 23 7.92 -11.02 -10.54
N HIS A 24 7.17 -9.93 -10.68
CA HIS A 24 7.63 -8.60 -10.33
C HIS A 24 7.93 -8.67 -8.85
N ALA A 25 9.20 -8.89 -8.50
CA ALA A 25 9.67 -8.73 -7.14
C ALA A 25 9.28 -7.31 -6.71
N TRP A 26 8.28 -7.22 -5.83
CA TRP A 26 7.74 -5.95 -5.38
C TRP A 26 8.75 -5.30 -4.43
N GLN A 27 9.32 -4.18 -4.86
CA GLN A 27 10.05 -3.26 -3.99
C GLN A 27 9.02 -2.28 -3.42
N PRO A 28 8.88 -2.14 -2.09
CA PRO A 28 8.09 -1.03 -1.55
C PRO A 28 8.63 0.28 -2.13
N PRO A 29 7.76 1.28 -2.40
CA PRO A 29 8.25 2.57 -2.89
C PRO A 29 9.32 3.08 -1.93
N ALA A 30 10.48 3.46 -2.45
CA ALA A 30 11.64 3.88 -1.66
C ALA A 30 11.37 5.11 -0.76
N ARG A 31 10.18 5.71 -0.84
CA ARG A 31 9.72 6.89 -0.10
C ARG A 31 8.21 6.81 0.17
N LYS A 32 7.79 7.19 1.38
CA LYS A 32 6.39 7.41 1.78
C LYS A 32 5.79 8.58 0.97
N ASP A 33 4.47 8.60 0.85
CA ASP A 33 3.76 9.51 -0.07
C ASP A 33 3.92 10.97 0.35
N CYS A 34 3.92 11.84 -0.64
CA CYS A 34 3.82 13.29 -0.48
C CYS A 34 2.67 13.79 -1.35
N TYR A 35 2.01 14.85 -0.91
CA TYR A 35 0.85 15.43 -1.58
C TYR A 35 1.17 16.82 -2.12
N ASP A 36 0.81 17.06 -3.37
CA ASP A 36 0.90 18.38 -3.99
C ASP A 36 -0.17 19.34 -3.41
N GLY A 37 0.07 20.64 -3.53
CA GLY A 37 -0.88 21.67 -3.09
C GLY A 37 -0.80 22.07 -1.61
N PHE A 38 0.22 21.61 -0.89
CA PHE A 38 0.57 22.11 0.46
C PHE A 38 1.69 23.16 0.35
N SER A 39 1.51 24.30 1.01
CA SER A 39 2.41 25.46 0.99
C SER A 39 3.64 25.29 1.88
N THR A 40 3.63 24.32 2.80
CA THR A 40 4.84 23.91 3.51
C THR A 40 5.70 23.05 2.60
N ALA A 41 7.01 23.32 2.56
CA ALA A 41 7.97 22.72 1.63
C ALA A 41 8.00 21.17 1.60
N ASN A 42 7.31 20.50 2.51
CA ASN A 42 7.29 19.05 2.61
C ASN A 42 5.84 18.57 2.77
N GLY A 43 5.01 18.60 1.72
CA GLY A 43 3.66 17.95 1.67
C GLY A 43 3.66 16.44 1.98
N CYS A 44 4.75 15.93 2.53
CA CYS A 44 5.07 14.61 3.00
C CYS A 44 4.70 14.48 4.51
N PRO A 45 3.67 13.71 4.87
CA PRO A 45 3.20 13.61 6.26
C PRO A 45 4.20 12.99 7.24
N TRP A 46 5.28 12.39 6.73
CA TRP A 46 6.27 11.66 7.52
C TRP A 46 7.45 12.53 7.99
N ASN A 47 7.69 13.71 7.42
CA ASN A 47 8.77 14.62 7.84
C ASN A 47 8.34 16.09 8.02
N GLY A 48 7.04 16.36 7.92
CA GLY A 48 6.49 17.70 8.03
C GLY A 48 5.07 17.69 8.56
N TYR A 49 4.63 18.83 9.08
CA TYR A 49 3.25 19.03 9.49
C TYR A 49 2.41 19.58 8.33
N LEU A 50 1.23 19.00 8.12
CA LEU A 50 0.24 19.48 7.18
C LEU A 50 -0.46 20.72 7.77
N ALA A 51 -0.61 21.78 6.96
CA ALA A 51 -1.25 23.00 7.44
C ALA A 51 -2.76 22.80 7.56
N ALA A 52 -3.31 23.17 8.71
CA ALA A 52 -4.73 22.99 8.99
C ALA A 52 -5.66 23.79 8.05
N LYS A 53 -5.17 24.88 7.45
CA LYS A 53 -5.91 25.67 6.46
C LYS A 53 -6.11 24.88 5.16
N GLU A 54 -5.09 24.14 4.74
CA GLU A 54 -5.05 23.39 3.48
C GLU A 54 -5.86 22.11 3.58
N LEU A 55 -5.74 21.40 4.71
CA LEU A 55 -6.59 20.24 5.01
C LEU A 55 -8.09 20.58 4.92
N ARG A 56 -8.50 21.79 5.29
CA ARG A 56 -9.91 22.20 5.21
C ARG A 56 -10.42 22.43 3.79
N GLN A 57 -9.53 22.58 2.81
CA GLN A 57 -9.89 22.72 1.40
C GLN A 57 -10.11 21.37 0.72
N LEU A 58 -9.68 20.28 1.36
CA LEU A 58 -9.82 18.94 0.81
C LEU A 58 -11.24 18.40 1.02
N SER A 59 -11.68 17.54 0.10
CA SER A 59 -12.91 16.77 0.28
C SER A 59 -12.75 15.72 1.38
N CYS A 60 -13.87 15.28 1.96
CA CYS A 60 -13.90 14.18 2.92
C CYS A 60 -13.22 12.91 2.40
N GLN A 61 -13.41 12.57 1.13
CA GLN A 61 -12.76 11.41 0.52
C GLN A 61 -11.24 11.57 0.48
N ASN A 62 -10.74 12.76 0.14
CA ASN A 62 -9.30 13.04 0.13
C ASN A 62 -8.71 13.01 1.53
N LEU A 63 -9.41 13.57 2.52
CA LEU A 63 -8.99 13.50 3.94
C LEU A 63 -8.87 12.05 4.43
N ALA A 64 -9.92 11.25 4.22
CA ALA A 64 -9.94 9.84 4.60
C ALA A 64 -8.84 9.05 3.87
N HIS A 65 -8.64 9.33 2.57
CA HIS A 65 -7.57 8.73 1.79
C HIS A 65 -6.19 9.03 2.39
N MET A 66 -5.89 10.31 2.68
CA MET A 66 -4.61 10.70 3.29
C MET A 66 -4.37 10.00 4.63
N ARG A 67 -5.39 9.99 5.51
CA ARG A 67 -5.32 9.29 6.80
C ARG A 67 -5.02 7.80 6.62
N ASN A 68 -5.73 7.15 5.70
CA ASN A 68 -5.58 5.72 5.45
C ASN A 68 -4.22 5.40 4.82
N ARG A 69 -3.70 6.24 3.93
CA ARG A 69 -2.36 6.08 3.35
C ARG A 69 -1.26 6.17 4.41
N ILE A 70 -1.38 7.06 5.39
CA ILE A 70 -0.40 7.11 6.51
C ILE A 70 -0.39 5.77 7.27
N TYR A 71 -1.55 5.16 7.52
CA TYR A 71 -1.62 3.85 8.17
C TYR A 71 -1.07 2.71 7.28
N ASP A 72 -1.49 2.69 6.02
CA ASP A 72 -1.08 1.74 4.99
C ASP A 72 0.45 1.68 4.86
N GLN A 73 1.08 2.86 4.69
CA GLN A 73 2.53 3.00 4.54
C GLN A 73 3.33 2.64 5.79
N ASN A 74 2.66 2.53 6.94
CA ASN A 74 3.23 2.04 8.19
C ASN A 74 2.84 0.59 8.50
N GLY A 75 2.16 -0.08 7.56
CA GLY A 75 1.85 -1.51 7.60
C GLY A 75 0.58 -1.86 8.35
N TYR A 76 -0.40 -0.95 8.46
CA TYR A 76 -1.70 -1.30 9.03
C TYR A 76 -2.46 -2.29 8.15
N CYS A 77 -2.97 -3.37 8.74
CA CYS A 77 -3.84 -4.30 8.04
C CYS A 77 -5.31 -3.85 8.18
N PHE A 78 -5.84 -3.21 7.15
CA PHE A 78 -7.26 -2.89 7.07
C PHE A 78 -8.13 -4.16 7.12
N VAL A 79 -9.33 -4.06 7.70
CA VAL A 79 -10.26 -5.21 7.83
C VAL A 79 -11.42 -5.12 6.85
N LYS A 80 -11.93 -3.91 6.59
CA LYS A 80 -13.06 -3.70 5.68
C LYS A 80 -12.70 -4.08 4.24
N PRO A 81 -13.51 -4.88 3.51
CA PRO A 81 -13.18 -5.37 2.17
C PRO A 81 -12.76 -4.26 1.19
N GLU A 82 -13.47 -3.14 1.18
CA GLU A 82 -13.21 -2.00 0.31
C GLU A 82 -11.86 -1.33 0.62
N LEU A 83 -11.49 -1.21 1.89
CA LEU A 83 -10.20 -0.64 2.29
C LEU A 83 -9.06 -1.64 2.09
N LYS A 84 -9.30 -2.94 2.30
CA LYS A 84 -8.33 -4.00 2.00
C LYS A 84 -7.95 -4.00 0.53
N ALA A 85 -8.95 -3.94 -0.35
CA ALA A 85 -8.73 -3.91 -1.79
C ALA A 85 -7.94 -2.67 -2.25
N GLN A 86 -8.05 -1.56 -1.51
CA GLN A 86 -7.38 -0.31 -1.84
C GLN A 86 -5.97 -0.20 -1.26
N TYR A 87 -5.77 -0.55 0.02
CA TYR A 87 -4.57 -0.24 0.79
C TYR A 87 -3.70 -1.47 1.11
N ASN A 88 -4.30 -2.61 1.49
CA ASN A 88 -3.54 -3.83 1.85
C ASN A 88 -2.95 -4.58 0.64
N LYS A 89 -2.43 -3.87 -0.35
CA LYS A 89 -1.82 -4.49 -1.52
C LYS A 89 -0.46 -5.09 -1.18
N ASP A 90 0.21 -4.60 -0.13
CA ASP A 90 1.56 -5.04 0.21
C ASP A 90 1.90 -4.96 1.72
N GLY A 91 2.58 -5.98 2.25
CA GLY A 91 3.41 -5.86 3.47
C GLY A 91 2.72 -5.43 4.76
N CYS A 92 1.41 -5.59 4.89
CA CYS A 92 0.71 -5.27 6.14
C CYS A 92 1.21 -6.17 7.28
N ARG A 93 1.43 -5.59 8.46
CA ARG A 93 2.03 -6.25 9.64
C ARG A 93 1.24 -6.03 10.93
N TRP A 94 0.49 -4.94 11.02
CA TRP A 94 -0.15 -4.50 12.25
C TRP A 94 -1.67 -4.64 12.13
N PRO A 95 -2.29 -5.68 12.71
CA PRO A 95 -3.74 -5.88 12.65
C PRO A 95 -4.52 -4.87 13.52
N ILE A 96 -3.86 -4.25 14.49
CA ILE A 96 -4.46 -3.29 15.41
C ILE A 96 -3.82 -1.92 15.18
N GLN A 97 -4.67 -0.92 14.89
CA GLN A 97 -4.25 0.41 14.45
C GLN A 97 -3.36 1.13 15.48
N VAL A 98 -3.56 0.89 16.78
CA VAL A 98 -2.76 1.51 17.85
C VAL A 98 -1.30 1.01 17.89
N PHE A 99 -1.03 -0.17 17.34
CA PHE A 99 0.33 -0.74 17.28
C PHE A 99 1.10 -0.33 16.03
N VAL A 100 0.48 0.44 15.12
CA VAL A 100 1.16 0.93 13.92
C VAL A 100 2.28 1.90 14.34
N PRO A 101 3.55 1.65 13.94
CA PRO A 101 4.70 2.43 14.37
C PRO A 101 4.79 3.76 13.63
N LEU A 102 3.93 4.70 14.01
CA LEU A 102 3.92 6.06 13.48
C LEU A 102 5.05 6.89 14.10
N ASN A 103 5.59 7.84 13.35
CA ASN A 103 6.46 8.87 13.91
C ASN A 103 5.67 10.06 14.47
N LYS A 104 6.38 11.08 14.98
CA LYS A 104 5.75 12.27 15.59
C LYS A 104 4.93 13.11 14.60
N TYR A 105 5.37 13.23 13.34
CA TYR A 105 4.68 14.00 12.31
C TYR A 105 3.42 13.28 11.86
N GLU A 106 3.51 11.98 11.63
CA GLU A 106 2.40 11.15 11.16
C GLU A 106 1.26 11.14 12.18
N ARG A 107 1.56 10.96 13.48
CA ARG A 107 0.55 11.03 14.54
C ARG A 107 -0.17 12.38 14.56
N GLU A 108 0.59 13.47 14.59
CA GLU A 108 0.02 14.82 14.62
C GLU A 108 -0.80 15.12 13.35
N ASN A 109 -0.33 14.68 12.18
CA ASN A 109 -1.04 14.86 10.93
C ASN A 109 -2.35 14.07 10.89
N ILE A 110 -2.38 12.84 11.40
CA ILE A 110 -3.62 12.07 11.55
C ILE A 110 -4.63 12.83 12.41
N GLU A 111 -4.21 13.40 13.54
CA GLU A 111 -5.12 14.16 14.41
C GLU A 111 -5.61 15.46 13.76
N ARG A 112 -4.76 16.14 12.99
CA ARG A 112 -5.16 17.31 12.18
C ARG A 112 -6.16 16.94 11.09
N ILE A 113 -5.95 15.81 10.40
CA ILE A 113 -6.86 15.29 9.39
C ILE A 113 -8.21 14.95 10.04
N LYS A 114 -8.23 14.18 11.14
CA LYS A 114 -9.47 13.87 11.89
C LYS A 114 -10.22 15.11 12.33
N LYS A 115 -9.50 16.15 12.77
CA LYS A 115 -10.10 17.44 13.12
C LYS A 115 -10.71 18.14 11.90
N ALA A 116 -10.10 18.01 10.72
CA ALA A 116 -10.68 18.53 9.47
C ALA A 116 -11.92 17.72 9.05
N GLU A 117 -11.85 16.38 9.10
CA GLU A 117 -12.98 15.48 8.83
C GLU A 117 -14.18 15.80 9.73
N SER A 118 -13.96 15.91 11.04
CA SER A 118 -15.01 16.26 12.01
C SER A 118 -15.66 17.61 11.71
N LYS A 119 -14.87 18.64 11.32
CA LYS A 119 -15.40 19.95 10.93
C LYS A 119 -16.24 19.90 9.66
N GLN A 120 -15.93 18.99 8.75
CA GLN A 120 -16.71 18.74 7.53
C GLN A 120 -17.83 17.72 7.74
N ARG A 121 -18.03 17.22 8.97
CA ARG A 121 -19.04 16.21 9.34
C ARG A 121 -18.87 14.89 8.58
N CYS A 122 -17.61 14.49 8.34
CA CYS A 122 -17.24 13.17 7.83
C CYS A 122 -16.30 12.43 8.79
N GLY A 123 -16.17 11.11 8.61
CA GLY A 123 -15.29 10.28 9.43
C GLY A 123 -15.55 8.79 9.30
#